data_AF-A0A8J3IVF9-F1
#
_entry.id   AF-A0A8J3IVF9-F1
#
_cell.length_a   1.000
_cell.length_b   1.000
_cell.length_c   1.000
_cell.angle_alpha   90.00
_cell.angle_beta   90.00
_cell.angle_gamma   90.00
#
_symmetry.space_group_name_H-M   'P 1'
#
loop_
_entity.id
_entity.type
_entity.pdbx_description
1 polymer ?
#
loop_
_entity_poly.entity_id
_entity_poly.type
_entity_poly.pdbx_seq_one_letter_code
_entity_poly.pdbx_strand_id
1 'polypeptide(L)'
;MPLPETILTVVAPFRPLFTAPTWRKLMTLLTGTLLAHGRRTVCRALRFSGEQNNGHWSLYHQVLNRARWSPLAASQCLLLLIIETLLPPGACIQIVIDETLERRWGPQISKRGNYRDSALSSRKREVG
;
A
#
# COMPACT_ATOMS: atom_id res chain seq x y z
N MET A 1 -22.91 1.20 3.68
CA MET A 1 -23.15 -0.06 2.93
C MET A 1 -22.14 -1.08 3.40
N PRO A 2 -22.53 -2.32 3.72
CA PRO A 2 -21.54 -3.37 3.97
C PRO A 2 -20.78 -3.67 2.67
N LEU A 3 -19.47 -3.93 2.77
CA LEU A 3 -18.68 -4.41 1.63
C LEU A 3 -19.23 -5.77 1.17
N PRO A 4 -19.19 -6.09 -0.14
CA PRO A 4 -19.53 -7.42 -0.65
C PRO A 4 -18.74 -8.52 0.08
N GLU A 5 -19.38 -9.66 0.29
CA GLU A 5 -18.78 -10.80 1.00
C GLU A 5 -17.46 -11.24 0.35
N THR A 6 -17.38 -11.22 -0.98
CA THR A 6 -16.15 -11.53 -1.73
C THR A 6 -14.97 -10.65 -1.32
N ILE A 7 -15.20 -9.36 -1.07
CA ILE A 7 -14.15 -8.45 -0.58
C ILE A 7 -13.80 -8.78 0.87
N LEU A 8 -14.80 -9.08 1.70
CA LEU A 8 -14.57 -9.46 3.09
C LEU A 8 -13.74 -10.75 3.21
N THR A 9 -13.97 -11.74 2.35
CA THR A 9 -13.18 -12.99 2.31
C THR A 9 -11.71 -12.73 2.01
N VAL A 10 -11.41 -11.83 1.06
CA VAL A 10 -10.02 -11.44 0.73
C VAL A 10 -9.35 -10.70 1.88
N VAL A 11 -10.13 -9.92 2.63
CA VAL A 11 -9.62 -9.02 3.68
C VAL A 11 -9.53 -9.72 5.04
N ALA A 12 -10.37 -10.71 5.32
CA ALA A 12 -10.42 -11.42 6.60
C ALA A 12 -9.07 -11.95 7.12
N PRO A 13 -8.17 -12.50 6.29
CA PRO A 13 -6.86 -13.01 6.73
C PRO A 13 -5.97 -11.92 7.38
N PHE A 14 -6.19 -10.65 7.04
CA PHE A 14 -5.44 -9.53 7.62
C PHE A 14 -5.94 -9.15 9.02
N ARG A 15 -7.13 -9.58 9.44
CA ARG A 15 -7.77 -9.19 10.72
C ARG A 15 -6.87 -9.37 11.95
N PRO A 16 -6.11 -10.47 12.11
CA PRO A 16 -5.27 -10.70 13.28
C PRO A 16 -4.07 -9.75 13.37
N LEU A 17 -3.70 -9.09 12.26
CA LEU A 17 -2.56 -8.16 12.23
C LEU A 17 -2.88 -6.80 12.89
N PHE A 18 -4.15 -6.56 13.21
CA PHE A 18 -4.62 -5.27 13.72
C PHE A 18 -5.37 -5.43 15.03
N THR A 19 -5.17 -4.46 15.93
CA THR A 19 -6.07 -4.31 17.09
C THR A 19 -7.48 -4.00 16.63
N ALA A 20 -8.50 -4.38 17.41
CA ALA A 20 -9.91 -4.11 17.09
C ALA A 20 -10.21 -2.64 16.68
N PRO A 21 -9.74 -1.60 17.40
CA PRO A 21 -9.99 -0.21 16.98
C PRO A 21 -9.26 0.16 15.68
N THR A 22 -8.06 -0.38 15.44
CA THR A 22 -7.32 -0.13 14.19
C THR A 22 -8.02 -0.79 13.02
N TRP A 23 -8.49 -2.03 13.19
CA TRP A 23 -9.23 -2.77 12.17
C TRP A 23 -10.48 -2.02 11.70
N ARG A 24 -11.27 -1.50 12.64
CA ARG A 24 -12.48 -0.74 12.30
C ARG A 24 -12.17 0.48 11.44
N LYS A 25 -11.15 1.26 11.83
CA LYS A 25 -10.69 2.43 11.04
C LYS A 25 -10.13 2.02 9.68
N LEU A 26 -9.39 0.91 9.62
CA LEU A 26 -8.87 0.36 8.38
C LEU A 26 -9.99 -0.03 7.42
N MET A 27 -11.07 -0.65 7.90
CA MET A 27 -12.23 -1.00 7.06
C MET A 27 -12.95 0.23 6.52
N THR A 28 -13.08 1.28 7.32
CA THR A 28 -13.58 2.58 6.83
C THR A 28 -12.69 3.14 5.72
N LEU A 29 -11.37 3.16 5.93
CA LEU A 29 -10.41 3.64 4.94
C LEU A 29 -10.42 2.78 3.67
N LEU A 30 -10.47 1.46 3.79
CA LEU A 30 -10.51 0.53 2.67
C LEU A 30 -11.79 0.71 1.84
N THR A 31 -12.93 0.80 2.50
CA THR A 31 -14.21 1.04 1.83
C THR A 31 -14.16 2.36 1.06
N GLY A 32 -13.69 3.41 1.72
CA GLY A 32 -13.53 4.72 1.11
C GLY A 32 -12.56 4.74 -0.08
N THR A 33 -11.42 4.04 0.02
CA THR A 33 -10.45 3.98 -1.08
C THR A 33 -10.92 3.13 -2.26
N LEU A 34 -11.71 2.08 -2.03
CA LEU A 34 -12.31 1.26 -3.09
C LEU A 34 -13.39 2.04 -3.85
N LEU A 35 -14.18 2.86 -3.16
CA LEU A 35 -15.23 3.69 -3.77
C LEU A 35 -14.66 4.97 -4.42
N ALA A 36 -13.54 5.48 -3.91
CA ALA A 36 -12.92 6.69 -4.43
C ALA A 36 -12.25 6.44 -5.78
N HIS A 37 -12.63 7.24 -6.79
CA HIS A 37 -11.94 7.28 -8.07
C HIS A 37 -10.72 8.21 -8.00
N GLY A 38 -9.56 7.83 -8.55
CA GLY A 38 -8.37 8.67 -8.60
C GLY A 38 -7.44 8.52 -7.38
N ARG A 39 -6.96 9.65 -6.81
CA ARG A 39 -5.93 9.63 -5.76
C ARG A 39 -6.42 8.93 -4.47
N ARG A 40 -5.71 7.91 -4.01
CA ARG A 40 -6.03 7.12 -2.80
C ARG A 40 -5.55 7.79 -1.49
N THR A 41 -5.98 9.02 -1.22
CA THR A 41 -5.63 9.74 0.02
C THR A 41 -6.59 9.41 1.15
N VAL A 42 -6.13 9.55 2.41
CA VAL A 42 -6.97 9.37 3.61
C VAL A 42 -8.20 10.27 3.56
N CYS A 43 -8.05 11.56 3.22
CA CYS A 43 -9.17 12.48 3.13
C CYS A 43 -10.20 12.05 2.08
N ARG A 44 -9.76 11.53 0.93
CA ARG A 44 -10.67 11.07 -0.12
C ARG A 44 -11.38 9.79 0.32
N ALA A 45 -10.67 8.88 0.99
CA ALA A 45 -11.28 7.70 1.57
C ALA A 45 -12.41 8.07 2.54
N LEU A 46 -12.15 8.99 3.49
CA LEU A 46 -13.15 9.45 4.45
C LEU A 46 -14.35 10.12 3.78
N ARG A 47 -14.12 10.89 2.70
CA ARG A 47 -15.20 11.50 1.93
C ARG A 47 -16.12 10.47 1.27
N PHE A 48 -15.55 9.39 0.72
CA PHE A 48 -16.33 8.35 0.04
C PHE A 48 -16.92 7.30 1.01
N SER A 49 -16.42 7.21 2.24
CA SER A 49 -16.99 6.35 3.29
C SER A 49 -18.06 7.05 4.15
N GLY A 50 -18.43 8.30 3.85
CA GLY A 50 -19.45 9.06 4.58
C GLY A 50 -18.95 9.75 5.86
N GLU A 51 -17.63 9.77 6.07
CA GLU A 51 -16.97 10.34 7.26
C GLU A 51 -16.54 11.80 7.08
N GLN A 52 -17.03 12.49 6.03
CA GLN A 52 -16.61 13.87 5.72
C GLN A 52 -16.97 14.91 6.79
N ASN A 53 -17.85 14.60 7.74
CA ASN A 53 -18.27 15.54 8.79
C ASN A 53 -17.75 15.13 10.18
N ASN A 54 -16.95 14.08 10.28
CA ASN A 54 -16.43 13.60 11.57
C ASN A 54 -15.29 14.51 12.05
N GLY A 55 -15.41 15.19 13.19
CA GLY A 55 -14.36 16.08 13.71
C GLY A 55 -13.00 15.42 14.02
N HIS A 56 -12.92 14.09 14.03
CA HIS A 56 -11.75 13.33 14.48
C HIS A 56 -10.92 12.70 13.34
N TRP A 57 -10.72 13.42 12.22
CA TRP A 57 -9.96 12.96 11.04
C TRP A 57 -8.56 12.44 11.39
N SER A 58 -7.90 13.06 12.38
CA SER A 58 -6.56 12.68 12.83
C SER A 58 -6.48 11.21 13.26
N LEU A 59 -7.56 10.67 13.82
CA LEU A 59 -7.64 9.27 14.26
C LEU A 59 -7.45 8.26 13.12
N TYR A 60 -7.75 8.64 11.88
CA TYR A 60 -7.58 7.79 10.71
C TYR A 60 -6.15 7.84 10.17
N HIS A 61 -5.49 9.00 10.23
CA HIS A 61 -4.05 9.10 9.94
C HIS A 61 -3.21 8.28 10.93
N GLN A 62 -3.67 8.13 12.17
CA GLN A 62 -3.03 7.26 13.17
C GLN A 62 -2.90 5.82 12.73
N VAL A 63 -3.78 5.32 11.86
CA VAL A 63 -3.66 3.96 11.30
C VAL A 63 -2.31 3.81 10.59
N LEU A 64 -1.84 4.81 9.84
CA LEU A 64 -0.63 4.71 9.04
C LEU A 64 0.64 5.13 9.77
N ASN A 65 0.55 5.95 10.82
CA ASN A 65 1.73 6.55 11.46
C ASN A 65 1.92 6.21 12.95
N ARG A 66 0.93 5.63 13.64
CA ARG A 66 1.00 5.39 15.10
C ARG A 66 0.44 4.04 15.55
N ALA A 67 -0.50 3.45 14.81
CA ALA A 67 -1.13 2.20 15.19
C ALA A 67 -0.11 1.05 15.20
N ARG A 68 -0.30 0.09 16.10
CA ARG A 68 0.56 -1.09 16.23
C ARG A 68 0.13 -2.15 15.22
N TRP A 69 0.83 -2.20 14.08
CA TRP A 69 0.77 -3.28 13.08
C TRP A 69 2.08 -3.27 12.27
N SER A 70 2.37 -4.35 11.55
CA SER A 70 3.61 -4.49 10.77
C SER A 70 3.32 -4.50 9.28
N PRO A 71 3.88 -3.57 8.48
CA PRO A 71 3.74 -3.61 7.02
C PRO A 71 4.39 -4.85 6.43
N LEU A 72 5.48 -5.35 7.02
CA LEU A 72 6.11 -6.60 6.57
C LEU A 72 5.18 -7.80 6.78
N ALA A 73 4.53 -7.90 7.94
CA ALA A 73 3.60 -9.00 8.22
C ALA A 73 2.37 -8.92 7.30
N ALA A 74 1.87 -7.71 7.03
CA ALA A 74 0.80 -7.51 6.06
C ALA A 74 1.23 -7.92 4.63
N SER A 75 2.43 -7.57 4.20
CA SER A 75 2.98 -7.99 2.90
C SER A 75 3.17 -9.50 2.81
N GLN A 76 3.63 -10.16 3.88
CA GLN A 76 3.73 -11.62 3.94
C GLN A 76 2.36 -12.28 3.82
N CYS A 77 1.36 -11.79 4.55
CA CYS A 77 -0.02 -12.26 4.44
C CYS A 77 -0.56 -12.09 3.02
N LEU A 78 -0.33 -10.94 2.39
CA LEU A 78 -0.72 -10.69 1.01
C LEU A 78 -0.03 -11.65 0.02
N LEU A 79 1.28 -11.89 0.18
CA LEU A 79 2.02 -12.79 -0.68
C LEU A 79 1.47 -14.22 -0.58
N LEU A 80 1.22 -14.71 0.64
CA LEU A 80 0.62 -16.02 0.86
C LEU A 80 -0.75 -16.12 0.20
N LEU A 81 -1.61 -15.10 0.36
CA LEU A 81 -2.92 -15.07 -0.30
C LEU A 81 -2.79 -15.13 -1.83
N ILE A 82 -1.86 -14.38 -2.42
CA ILE A 82 -1.63 -14.42 -3.87
C ILE A 82 -1.21 -15.83 -4.30
N ILE A 83 -0.28 -16.45 -3.58
CA ILE A 83 0.18 -17.82 -3.90
C ILE A 83 -0.96 -18.82 -3.79
N GLU A 84 -1.67 -18.84 -2.66
CA GLU A 84 -2.74 -19.81 -2.39
C GLU A 84 -3.94 -19.65 -3.31
N THR A 85 -4.21 -18.44 -3.79
CA THR A 85 -5.39 -18.16 -4.64
C THR A 85 -5.10 -18.26 -6.13
N LEU A 86 -3.88 -17.94 -6.58
CA LEU A 86 -3.57 -17.82 -8.00
C LEU A 86 -2.69 -18.96 -8.54
N LEU A 87 -2.00 -19.72 -7.70
CA LEU A 87 -1.12 -20.79 -8.14
C LEU A 87 -1.72 -22.17 -7.83
N PRO A 88 -1.62 -23.14 -8.75
CA PRO A 88 -2.02 -24.51 -8.46
C PRO A 88 -1.08 -25.14 -7.42
N PRO A 89 -1.55 -26.13 -6.64
CA PRO A 89 -0.71 -26.86 -5.71
C PRO A 89 0.53 -27.45 -6.40
N GLY A 90 1.71 -27.23 -5.80
CA GLY A 90 2.99 -27.72 -6.35
C GLY A 90 3.57 -26.89 -7.51
N ALA A 91 2.95 -25.76 -7.87
CA ALA A 91 3.51 -24.85 -8.87
C ALA A 91 4.87 -24.31 -8.45
N CYS A 92 5.78 -24.19 -9.42
CA CYS A 92 7.05 -23.48 -9.22
C CYS A 92 6.77 -21.98 -9.05
N ILE A 93 7.34 -21.37 -8.00
CA ILE A 93 7.25 -19.93 -7.77
C ILE A 93 8.49 -19.27 -8.38
N GLN A 94 8.29 -18.45 -9.41
CA GLN A 94 9.35 -17.59 -9.96
C GLN A 94 9.26 -16.20 -9.34
N ILE A 95 10.30 -15.79 -8.61
CA ILE A 95 10.39 -14.46 -8.01
C ILE A 95 11.25 -13.58 -8.91
N VAL A 96 10.62 -12.63 -9.58
CA VAL A 96 11.32 -11.59 -10.35
C VAL A 96 11.55 -10.39 -9.45
N ILE A 97 12.81 -9.98 -9.30
CA ILE A 97 13.20 -8.81 -8.50
C ILE A 97 13.48 -7.66 -9.45
N ASP A 98 12.73 -6.57 -9.31
CA ASP A 98 12.96 -5.31 -10.02
C ASP A 98 13.20 -4.17 -9.00
N GLU A 99 14.16 -3.29 -9.29
CA GLU A 99 14.43 -2.12 -8.47
C GLU A 99 13.58 -0.94 -8.95
N THR A 100 12.40 -0.75 -8.36
CA THR A 100 11.63 0.47 -8.60
C THR A 100 12.17 1.62 -7.77
N LEU A 101 12.77 2.62 -8.42
CA LEU A 101 13.14 3.88 -7.78
C LEU A 101 11.88 4.59 -7.25
N GLU A 102 11.75 4.69 -5.93
CA GLU A 102 10.70 5.47 -5.29
C GLU A 102 10.91 6.97 -5.62
N ARG A 103 10.04 7.53 -6.46
CA ARG A 103 10.10 8.93 -6.91
C ARG A 103 9.52 9.93 -5.89
N ARG A 104 9.33 9.55 -4.63
CA ARG A 104 8.79 10.45 -3.59
C ARG A 104 9.90 11.31 -3.00
N TRP A 105 9.59 12.60 -2.85
CA TRP A 105 10.48 13.61 -2.28
C TRP A 105 9.89 14.08 -0.96
N GLY A 106 10.69 14.10 0.09
CA GLY A 106 10.25 14.62 1.38
C GLY A 106 11.32 14.59 2.48
N PRO A 107 11.14 15.38 3.55
CA PRO A 107 12.08 15.45 4.67
C PRO A 107 12.28 14.11 5.40
N GLN A 108 11.29 13.22 5.32
CA GLN A 108 11.27 11.94 6.03
C GLN A 108 11.81 10.76 5.21
N ILE A 109 12.30 10.99 3.98
CA ILE A 109 12.87 9.95 3.12
C ILE A 109 14.40 10.05 3.19
N SER A 110 15.01 9.14 3.95
CA SER A 110 16.46 8.97 4.08
C SER A 110 16.93 7.71 3.34
N LYS A 111 18.19 7.70 2.87
CA LYS A 111 18.77 6.82 1.83
C LYS A 111 18.37 7.23 0.41
N ARG A 112 18.96 8.33 -0.03
CA ARG A 112 18.90 8.80 -1.42
C ARG A 112 20.09 8.21 -2.17
N GLY A 113 19.83 7.37 -3.17
CA GLY A 113 20.78 7.15 -4.25
C GLY A 113 20.53 8.23 -5.30
N ASN A 114 21.49 9.12 -5.53
CA ASN A 114 21.44 10.01 -6.68
C ASN A 114 21.81 9.16 -7.90
N TYR A 115 20.83 8.47 -8.48
CA TYR A 115 21.06 7.63 -9.65
C TYR A 115 21.30 8.54 -10.86
N ARG A 116 22.57 8.74 -11.21
CA ARG A 116 22.95 9.35 -12.48
C ARG A 116 22.74 8.31 -13.56
N ASP A 117 21.76 8.53 -14.41
CA ASP A 117 21.59 7.76 -15.63
C ASP A 117 22.81 8.00 -16.54
N SER A 118 23.71 7.03 -16.61
CA SER A 118 24.89 7.08 -17.48
C SER A 118 24.51 6.88 -18.96
N ALA A 119 23.27 6.52 -19.28
CA ALA A 119 22.84 6.22 -20.65
C ALA A 119 22.57 7.47 -21.52
N LEU A 120 22.63 8.69 -20.96
CA LEU A 120 22.43 9.95 -21.71
C LEU A 120 23.69 10.82 -21.85
N SER A 121 24.88 10.31 -21.51
CA SER A 121 26.14 10.99 -21.78
C SER A 121 26.62 10.75 -23.22
N SER A 122 26.06 11.46 -24.19
CA SER A 122 26.71 11.63 -25.50
C SER A 122 27.97 12.47 -25.34
N ARG A 123 29.13 11.83 -25.19
CA ARG A 123 30.41 12.47 -25.49
C ARG A 123 31.14 11.65 -26.55
N LYS A 124 30.76 11.88 -27.82
CA LYS A 124 31.74 11.86 -28.90
C LYS A 124 32.71 13.01 -28.65
N ARG A 125 33.96 12.69 -28.32
CA ARG A 125 35.11 13.52 -28.66
C ARG A 125 36.18 12.57 -29.18
N GLU A 126 36.22 12.42 -30.50
CA GLU A 126 37.47 12.18 -31.19
C GLU A 126 38.28 13.47 -31.09
N VAL A 127 39.52 13.36 -30.64
CA VAL A 127 40.58 14.31 -30.96
C VAL A 127 41.77 13.43 -31.30
N GLY A 128 42.23 13.54 -32.55
CA GLY A 128 43.37 12.81 -33.10
C GLY A 128 44.72 13.37 -32.68
#